data_AF-A0A150MUG8-F1
#
_entry.id   AF-A0A150MUG8-F1
#
_cell.length_a   1.000
_cell.length_b   1.000
_cell.length_c   1.000
_cell.angle_alpha   90.00
_cell.angle_beta   90.00
_cell.angle_gamma   90.00
#
_symmetry.space_group_name_H-M   'P 1'
#
loop_
_entity.id
_entity.type
_entity.pdbx_description
1 polymer ?
#
loop_
_entity_poly.entity_id
_entity_poly.type
_entity_poly.pdbx_seq_one_letter_code
_entity_poly.pdbx_strand_id
1 'polypeptide(L)'
;MKNRWFIALSAVEIHASASDYIGRPNTYTAFFVLQIIIFFFLPDVSVKWLFMGMLIIVYTCYGGGFACIPAYIGDLFGTKQLGAIHGYILTAWAAAGLVGPLFAAYIKDTTGSYEGSLTFFAGLFVIALAVSLLVRIDIRQLREKNAQSIYPSITEEKSTI
;
A
#
# COMPACT_ATOMS: atom_id res chain seq x y z
N MET A 1 -1.36 -28.31 16.99
CA MET A 1 -0.86 -26.91 16.93
C MET A 1 0.04 -26.58 15.73
N LYS A 2 0.75 -27.55 15.12
CA LYS A 2 1.64 -27.31 13.95
C LYS A 2 0.91 -26.94 12.63
N ASN A 3 -0.36 -27.28 12.48
CA ASN A 3 -1.07 -27.20 11.20
C ASN A 3 -1.66 -25.81 10.88
N ARG A 4 -1.76 -24.91 11.87
CA ARG A 4 -2.32 -23.56 11.69
C ARG A 4 -1.32 -22.57 11.09
N TRP A 5 -0.03 -22.78 11.35
CA TRP A 5 1.06 -21.97 10.79
C TRP A 5 1.35 -22.29 9.33
N PHE A 6 1.15 -23.54 8.92
CA PHE A 6 1.39 -24.00 7.54
C PHE A 6 0.45 -23.32 6.53
N ILE A 7 -0.81 -23.09 6.91
CA ILE A 7 -1.82 -22.45 6.04
C ILE A 7 -1.49 -20.95 5.87
N ALA A 8 -1.05 -20.29 6.93
CA ALA A 8 -0.62 -18.90 6.88
C ALA A 8 0.64 -18.71 6.01
N LEU A 9 1.60 -19.65 6.07
CA LEU A 9 2.77 -19.64 5.17
C LEU A 9 2.37 -19.84 3.70
N SER A 10 1.48 -20.78 3.39
CA SER A 10 1.05 -21.02 2.00
C SER A 10 0.30 -19.82 1.39
N ALA A 11 -0.45 -19.05 2.19
CA ALA A 11 -1.13 -17.85 1.71
C ALA A 11 -0.15 -16.72 1.33
N VAL A 12 1.02 -16.66 1.99
CA VAL A 12 2.11 -15.74 1.65
C VAL A 12 2.80 -16.16 0.34
N GLU A 13 2.95 -17.46 0.09
CA GLU A 13 3.58 -17.98 -1.15
C GLU A 13 2.69 -17.80 -2.40
N ILE A 14 1.37 -17.91 -2.26
CA ILE A 14 0.42 -17.65 -3.37
C ILE A 14 0.52 -16.18 -3.83
N HIS A 15 0.80 -15.27 -2.91
CA HIS A 15 0.98 -13.86 -3.22
C HIS A 15 2.28 -13.55 -3.96
N ALA A 16 3.39 -14.20 -3.59
CA ALA A 16 4.63 -14.11 -4.35
C ALA A 16 4.39 -14.52 -5.80
N SER A 17 3.66 -15.63 -6.02
CA SER A 17 3.35 -16.16 -7.36
C SER A 17 2.39 -15.27 -8.17
N ALA A 18 1.43 -14.58 -7.53
CA ALA A 18 0.49 -13.68 -8.21
C ALA A 18 1.07 -12.28 -8.47
N SER A 19 1.93 -11.77 -7.58
CA SER A 19 2.59 -10.46 -7.73
C SER A 19 3.58 -10.45 -8.89
N ASP A 20 4.20 -11.59 -9.22
CA ASP A 20 5.20 -11.71 -10.27
C ASP A 20 4.66 -11.45 -11.69
N TYR A 21 3.33 -11.53 -11.91
CA TYR A 21 2.71 -11.35 -13.23
C TYR A 21 2.16 -9.93 -13.49
N ILE A 22 2.01 -9.09 -12.48
CA ILE A 22 1.16 -7.88 -12.54
C ILE A 22 1.97 -6.57 -12.60
N GLY A 23 3.25 -6.60 -12.20
CA GLY A 23 4.13 -5.44 -12.18
C GLY A 23 4.02 -4.62 -10.90
N ARG A 24 5.17 -4.19 -10.35
CA ARG A 24 5.32 -3.54 -9.03
C ARG A 24 4.31 -2.43 -8.72
N PRO A 25 3.98 -1.52 -9.65
CA PRO A 25 2.99 -0.49 -9.37
C PRO A 25 1.57 -1.08 -9.30
N ASN A 26 1.20 -1.94 -10.24
CA ASN A 26 -0.17 -2.43 -10.33
C ASN A 26 -0.52 -3.37 -9.16
N THR A 27 0.48 -4.07 -8.61
CA THR A 27 0.41 -4.81 -7.35
C THR A 27 0.02 -3.92 -6.16
N TYR A 28 0.63 -2.73 -6.03
CA TYR A 28 0.32 -1.79 -4.95
C TYR A 28 -1.13 -1.27 -5.01
N THR A 29 -1.61 -1.00 -6.23
CA THR A 29 -3.00 -0.57 -6.46
C THR A 29 -3.98 -1.68 -6.12
N ALA A 30 -3.67 -2.93 -6.51
CA ALA A 30 -4.49 -4.09 -6.19
C ALA A 30 -4.62 -4.32 -4.68
N PHE A 31 -3.56 -4.10 -3.89
CA PHE A 31 -3.62 -4.23 -2.44
C PHE A 31 -4.59 -3.25 -1.80
N PHE A 32 -4.55 -1.98 -2.22
CA PHE A 32 -5.48 -0.98 -1.70
C PHE A 32 -6.92 -1.33 -2.06
N VAL A 33 -7.20 -1.69 -3.32
CA VAL A 33 -8.55 -2.07 -3.76
C VAL A 33 -9.06 -3.28 -2.96
N LEU A 34 -8.22 -4.30 -2.78
CA LEU A 34 -8.59 -5.51 -2.05
C LEU A 34 -8.84 -5.21 -0.56
N GLN A 35 -8.03 -4.36 0.07
CA GLN A 35 -8.24 -3.95 1.46
C GLN A 35 -9.49 -3.09 1.63
N ILE A 36 -9.82 -2.20 0.70
CA ILE A 36 -11.08 -1.43 0.72
C ILE A 36 -12.27 -2.40 0.73
N ILE A 37 -12.29 -3.37 -0.19
CA ILE A 37 -13.38 -4.36 -0.29
C ILE A 37 -13.47 -5.16 1.02
N ILE A 38 -12.35 -5.69 1.50
CA ILE A 38 -12.35 -6.50 2.72
C ILE A 38 -12.82 -5.70 3.93
N PHE A 39 -12.25 -4.52 4.19
CA PHE A 39 -12.63 -3.72 5.36
C PHE A 39 -14.06 -3.17 5.29
N PHE A 40 -14.61 -3.01 4.08
CA PHE A 40 -16.01 -2.64 3.90
C PHE A 40 -16.96 -3.79 4.28
N PHE A 41 -16.64 -5.03 3.92
CA PHE A 41 -17.48 -6.20 4.21
C PHE A 41 -17.18 -6.85 5.56
N LEU A 42 -16.00 -6.63 6.15
CA LEU A 42 -15.56 -7.23 7.41
C LEU A 42 -16.56 -7.03 8.58
N PRO A 43 -17.19 -5.85 8.76
CA PRO A 43 -18.21 -5.60 9.79
C PRO A 43 -19.38 -6.58 9.74
N ASP A 44 -19.83 -6.97 8.54
CA ASP A 44 -21.04 -7.77 8.34
C ASP A 44 -20.81 -9.29 8.45
N VAL A 45 -19.55 -9.71 8.58
CA VAL A 45 -19.18 -11.14 8.58
C VAL A 45 -19.29 -11.73 9.99
N SER A 46 -20.36 -12.50 10.21
CA SER A 46 -20.56 -13.28 11.45
C SER A 46 -19.95 -14.69 11.41
N VAL A 47 -19.58 -15.18 10.22
CA VAL A 47 -19.01 -16.53 10.02
C VAL A 47 -17.52 -16.53 10.34
N LYS A 48 -17.13 -17.18 11.44
CA LYS A 48 -15.74 -17.23 11.95
C LYS A 48 -14.71 -17.62 10.90
N TRP A 49 -15.00 -18.63 10.07
CA TRP A 49 -14.07 -19.11 9.04
C TRP A 49 -13.85 -18.07 7.93
N LEU A 50 -14.90 -17.37 7.53
CA LEU A 50 -14.83 -16.32 6.52
C LEU A 50 -14.05 -15.10 7.05
N PHE A 51 -14.32 -14.72 8.30
CA PHE A 51 -13.58 -13.65 8.99
C PHE A 51 -12.07 -13.94 9.06
N MET A 52 -11.70 -15.18 9.44
CA MET A 52 -10.29 -15.59 9.45
C MET A 52 -9.66 -15.58 8.06
N GLY A 53 -10.38 -16.03 7.02
CA GLY A 53 -9.91 -15.97 5.64
C GLY A 53 -9.62 -14.54 5.18
N MET A 54 -10.54 -13.62 5.46
CA MET A 54 -10.36 -12.19 5.16
C MET A 54 -9.15 -11.59 5.88
N LEU A 55 -8.95 -11.90 7.17
CA LEU A 55 -7.77 -11.43 7.91
C LEU A 55 -6.46 -11.96 7.33
N ILE A 56 -6.40 -13.24 6.94
CA ILE A 56 -5.21 -13.81 6.32
C ILE A 56 -4.85 -13.03 5.04
N ILE A 57 -5.85 -12.71 4.21
CA ILE A 57 -5.63 -11.93 2.99
C ILE A 57 -5.10 -10.54 3.31
N VAL A 58 -5.67 -9.85 4.30
CA VAL A 58 -5.20 -8.52 4.74
C VAL A 58 -3.75 -8.58 5.23
N TYR A 59 -3.40 -9.56 6.07
CA TYR A 59 -2.03 -9.74 6.57
C TYR A 59 -1.03 -10.05 5.45
N THR A 60 -1.43 -10.86 4.47
CA THR A 60 -0.61 -11.14 3.30
C THR A 60 -0.38 -9.87 2.46
N CYS A 61 -1.42 -9.07 2.22
CA CYS A 61 -1.29 -7.80 1.50
C CYS A 61 -0.38 -6.82 2.24
N TYR A 62 -0.47 -6.79 3.57
CA TYR A 62 0.40 -5.99 4.41
C TYR A 62 1.87 -6.41 4.28
N GLY A 63 2.17 -7.71 4.36
CA GLY A 63 3.53 -8.24 4.18
C GLY A 63 4.10 -8.00 2.79
N GLY A 64 3.32 -8.24 1.75
CA GLY A 64 3.71 -8.00 0.36
C GLY A 64 3.92 -6.53 0.02
N GLY A 65 3.05 -5.66 0.54
CA GLY A 65 3.19 -4.22 0.42
C GLY A 65 4.50 -3.73 1.02
N PHE A 66 4.81 -4.16 2.24
CA PHE A 66 6.01 -3.77 2.97
C PHE A 66 7.30 -4.26 2.29
N ALA A 67 7.31 -5.48 1.76
CA ALA A 67 8.45 -6.03 1.02
C ALA A 67 8.74 -5.22 -0.26
N CYS A 68 7.72 -4.66 -0.89
CA CYS A 68 7.86 -3.91 -2.13
C CYS A 68 8.16 -2.40 -1.91
N ILE A 69 8.03 -1.86 -0.70
CA ILE A 69 8.20 -0.42 -0.40
C ILE A 69 9.55 0.12 -0.91
N PRO A 70 10.71 -0.45 -0.52
CA PRO A 70 12.00 0.15 -0.88
C PRO A 70 12.24 0.13 -2.40
N ALA A 71 11.82 -0.96 -3.05
CA ALA A 71 11.95 -1.09 -4.48
C ALA A 71 11.03 -0.11 -5.23
N TYR A 72 9.79 0.04 -4.76
CA TYR A 72 8.81 0.99 -5.31
C TYR A 72 9.25 2.45 -5.14
N ILE A 73 9.79 2.83 -3.98
CA ILE A 73 10.36 4.18 -3.77
C ILE A 73 11.56 4.41 -4.70
N GLY A 74 12.44 3.41 -4.84
CA GLY A 74 13.59 3.48 -5.72
C GLY A 74 13.20 3.68 -7.18
N ASP A 75 12.16 2.99 -7.64
CA ASP A 75 11.61 3.11 -8.99
C ASP A 75 10.95 4.49 -9.23
N LEU A 76 10.36 5.10 -8.19
CA LEU A 76 9.64 6.38 -8.28
C LEU A 76 10.54 7.62 -8.12
N PHE A 77 11.41 7.62 -7.11
CA PHE A 77 12.20 8.80 -6.69
C PHE A 77 13.70 8.64 -6.95
N GLY A 78 14.12 7.47 -7.42
CA GLY A 78 15.54 7.12 -7.53
C GLY A 78 16.17 6.76 -6.20
N THR A 79 17.40 6.27 -6.24
CA THR A 79 18.10 5.72 -5.07
C THR A 79 18.73 6.78 -4.17
N LYS A 80 18.93 8.02 -4.66
CA LYS A 80 19.59 9.10 -3.90
C LYS A 80 18.87 9.46 -2.59
N GLN A 81 17.54 9.48 -2.60
CA GLN A 81 16.71 9.85 -1.45
C GLN A 81 15.95 8.65 -0.85
N LEU A 82 16.27 7.43 -1.31
CA LEU A 82 15.55 6.21 -0.93
C LEU A 82 15.51 6.01 0.59
N GLY A 83 16.66 6.12 1.25
CA GLY A 83 16.77 5.91 2.69
C GLY A 83 15.97 6.93 3.51
N ALA A 84 16.00 8.20 3.10
CA ALA A 84 15.25 9.26 3.76
C ALA A 84 13.73 9.04 3.63
N ILE A 85 13.24 8.79 2.41
CA ILE A 85 11.81 8.55 2.15
C ILE A 85 11.33 7.30 2.89
N HIS A 86 12.10 6.21 2.84
CA HIS A 86 11.75 4.98 3.55
C HIS A 86 11.73 5.20 5.07
N GLY A 87 12.68 5.97 5.62
CA GLY A 87 12.69 6.34 7.04
C GLY A 87 11.44 7.12 7.47
N TYR A 88 10.99 8.08 6.65
CA TYR A 88 9.73 8.80 6.91
C TYR A 88 8.51 7.88 6.88
N ILE A 89 8.46 6.94 5.93
CA ILE A 89 7.38 5.95 5.86
C ILE A 89 7.37 5.05 7.11
N LEU A 90 8.54 4.57 7.57
CA LEU A 90 8.64 3.77 8.79
C LEU A 90 8.23 4.56 10.05
N THR A 91 8.54 5.85 10.09
CA THR A 91 8.13 6.73 11.19
C THR A 91 6.61 6.91 11.21
N ALA A 92 6.00 7.19 10.06
CA ALA A 92 4.56 7.29 9.92
C ALA A 92 3.87 5.95 10.27
N TRP A 93 4.47 4.83 9.86
CA TRP A 93 4.01 3.49 10.21
C TRP A 93 4.04 3.23 11.72
N ALA A 94 5.14 3.58 12.41
CA ALA A 94 5.24 3.44 13.86
C ALA A 94 4.19 4.30 14.59
N ALA A 95 3.99 5.54 14.13
CA ALA A 95 2.95 6.41 14.67
C ALA A 95 1.53 5.83 14.45
N ALA A 96 1.25 5.30 13.26
CA ALA A 96 -0.01 4.63 12.97
C ALA A 96 -0.22 3.37 13.84
N GLY A 97 0.84 2.61 14.11
CA GLY A 97 0.81 1.44 15.00
C GLY A 97 0.48 1.80 16.45
N LEU A 98 0.84 3.00 16.91
CA LEU A 98 0.45 3.52 18.22
C LEU A 98 -0.98 4.04 18.23
N VAL A 99 -1.35 4.88 17.25
CA VAL A 99 -2.64 5.59 17.21
C VAL A 99 -3.79 4.66 16.82
N GLY A 100 -3.57 3.71 15.91
CA GLY A 100 -4.61 2.84 15.37
C GLY A 100 -5.36 2.03 16.43
N PRO A 101 -4.67 1.28 17.31
CA PRO A 101 -5.33 0.55 18.40
C PRO A 101 -6.04 1.45 19.41
N LEU A 102 -5.45 2.61 19.72
CA LEU A 102 -6.06 3.60 20.61
C LEU A 102 -7.37 4.14 20.03
N PHE A 103 -7.38 4.46 18.73
CA PHE A 103 -8.57 4.89 18.01
C PHE A 103 -9.63 3.78 17.97
N ALA A 104 -9.25 2.54 17.64
CA ALA A 104 -10.18 1.43 17.61
C ALA A 104 -10.79 1.14 18.98
N ALA A 105 -9.99 1.22 20.05
CA ALA A 105 -10.47 1.09 21.43
C ALA A 105 -11.44 2.22 21.79
N TYR A 106 -11.11 3.48 21.47
CA TYR A 106 -11.99 4.62 21.71
C TYR A 106 -13.35 4.48 21.00
N ILE A 107 -13.36 4.05 19.73
CA ILE A 107 -14.61 3.80 19.00
C ILE A 107 -15.40 2.67 19.65
N LYS A 108 -14.73 1.61 20.09
CA LYS A 108 -15.40 0.50 20.78
C LYS A 108 -15.99 0.93 22.12
N ASP A 109 -15.30 1.76 22.89
CA ASP A 109 -15.76 2.24 24.19
C ASP A 109 -16.96 3.20 24.06
N THR A 110 -17.04 3.95 22.95
CA THR A 110 -18.13 4.90 22.68
C THR A 110 -19.34 4.29 21.99
N THR A 111 -19.12 3.37 21.04
CA THR A 111 -20.19 2.77 20.21
C THR A 111 -20.57 1.35 20.64
N GLY A 112 -19.76 0.71 21.47
CA GLY A 112 -19.91 -0.70 21.87
C GLY A 112 -19.43 -1.72 20.85
N SER A 113 -19.02 -1.31 19.64
CA SER A 113 -18.63 -2.20 18.54
C SER A 113 -17.37 -1.71 17.81
N TYR A 114 -16.67 -2.63 17.14
CA TYR A 114 -15.54 -2.30 16.27
C TYR A 114 -15.96 -1.95 14.83
N GLU A 115 -17.22 -2.17 14.46
CA GLU A 115 -17.72 -1.92 13.10
C GLU A 115 -17.45 -0.50 12.60
N GLY A 116 -17.65 0.50 13.48
CA GLY A 116 -17.36 1.90 13.17
C GLY A 116 -15.87 2.13 12.86
N SER A 117 -14.97 1.46 13.59
CA SER A 117 -13.52 1.59 13.38
C SER A 117 -13.08 0.93 12.07
N LEU A 118 -13.66 -0.22 11.72
CA LEU A 118 -13.38 -0.94 10.48
C LEU A 118 -13.85 -0.16 9.25
N THR A 119 -15.06 0.41 9.32
CA THR A 119 -15.61 1.26 8.25
C THR A 119 -14.78 2.53 8.06
N PHE A 120 -14.30 3.12 9.17
CA PHE A 120 -13.39 4.26 9.12
C PHE A 120 -12.06 3.92 8.42
N PHE A 121 -11.47 2.76 8.74
CA PHE A 121 -10.27 2.29 8.06
C PHE A 121 -10.49 1.99 6.57
N ALA A 122 -11.67 1.49 6.19
CA ALA A 122 -12.05 1.35 4.78
C ALA A 122 -11.98 2.71 4.04
N GLY A 123 -12.51 3.77 4.65
CA GLY A 123 -12.41 5.13 4.13
C GLY A 123 -10.96 5.63 4.01
N LEU A 124 -10.10 5.34 5.01
CA LEU A 124 -8.67 5.67 4.94
C LEU A 124 -7.96 4.96 3.79
N PHE A 125 -8.31 3.71 3.49
CA PHE A 125 -7.75 3.00 2.32
C PHE A 125 -8.17 3.63 0.99
N VAL A 126 -9.40 4.16 0.89
CA VAL A 126 -9.85 4.91 -0.29
C VAL A 126 -9.01 6.16 -0.50
N ILE A 127 -8.76 6.92 0.58
CA ILE A 127 -7.90 8.11 0.54
C ILE A 127 -6.47 7.71 0.16
N ALA A 128 -5.92 6.64 0.74
CA ALA A 128 -4.58 6.15 0.43
C ALA A 128 -4.45 5.73 -1.04
N LEU A 129 -5.47 5.08 -1.60
CA LEU A 129 -5.54 4.73 -3.02
C LEU A 129 -5.52 6.00 -3.89
N ALA A 130 -6.34 7.00 -3.57
CA ALA A 130 -6.39 8.26 -4.31
C ALA A 130 -5.02 8.97 -4.30
N VAL A 131 -4.39 9.08 -3.13
CA VAL A 131 -3.05 9.67 -2.99
C VAL A 131 -2.01 8.86 -3.79
N SER A 132 -2.06 7.53 -3.72
CA SER A 132 -1.14 6.65 -4.47
C SER A 132 -1.25 6.87 -5.97
N LEU A 133 -2.46 7.02 -6.50
CA LEU A 133 -2.70 7.31 -7.92
C LEU A 133 -2.20 8.71 -8.31
N LEU A 134 -2.47 9.73 -7.48
CA LEU A 134 -1.99 11.10 -7.72
C LEU A 134 -0.47 11.17 -7.78
N VAL A 135 0.23 10.55 -6.83
CA VAL A 135 1.70 10.51 -6.81
C VAL A 135 2.26 9.87 -8.09
N ARG A 136 1.64 8.81 -8.60
CA ARG A 136 2.07 8.20 -9.86
C ARG A 136 1.90 9.10 -11.06
N ILE A 137 0.77 9.81 -11.13
CA ILE A 137 0.47 10.73 -12.24
C ILE A 137 1.47 11.89 -12.21
N ASP A 138 1.70 12.48 -11.04
CA ASP A 138 2.60 13.61 -10.86
C ASP A 138 4.05 13.26 -11.25
N ILE A 139 4.57 12.13 -10.75
CA ILE A 139 5.93 11.67 -11.08
C ILE A 139 6.09 11.39 -12.57
N ARG A 140 5.05 10.85 -13.24
CA ARG A 140 5.07 10.65 -14.69
C ARG A 140 5.13 11.98 -15.44
N GLN A 141 4.32 12.97 -15.05
CA GLN A 141 4.33 14.30 -15.67
C GLN A 141 5.67 15.03 -15.47
N LEU A 142 6.28 14.92 -14.29
CA LEU A 142 7.60 15.49 -14.02
C LEU A 142 8.68 14.86 -14.91
N ARG A 143 8.64 13.54 -15.11
CA ARG A 143 9.58 12.84 -15.99
C ARG A 143 9.42 13.27 -17.45
N GLU A 144 8.17 13.43 -17.92
CA GLU A 144 7.87 13.93 -19.27
C GLU A 144 8.37 15.38 -19.46
N LYS A 145 8.13 16.28 -18.50
CA LYS A 145 8.62 17.67 -18.54
C LYS A 145 10.16 17.75 -18.53
N ASN A 146 10.83 16.97 -17.70
CA ASN A 146 12.29 16.93 -17.65
C ASN A 146 12.92 16.36 -18.93
N ALA A 147 12.29 15.36 -19.56
CA ALA A 147 12.73 14.86 -20.86
C ALA A 147 12.57 15.93 -21.96
N GLN A 148 11.46 16.67 -21.92
CA GLN A 148 11.18 17.77 -22.85
C GLN A 148 12.09 18.99 -22.65
N SER A 149 12.65 19.23 -21.46
CA SER A 149 13.58 20.35 -21.23
C SER A 149 15.02 20.05 -21.65
N ILE A 150 15.41 18.78 -21.76
CA ILE A 150 16.76 18.34 -22.13
C ILE A 150 16.94 18.26 -23.66
N TYR A 151 15.91 17.90 -24.41
CA TYR A 151 15.99 17.79 -25.88
C TYR A 151 16.17 19.13 -26.66
N PRO A 152 15.58 20.27 -26.24
CA PRO A 152 15.76 21.57 -26.91
C PRO A 152 17.19 22.10 -26.79
N SER A 153 17.84 21.92 -25.64
CA SER A 153 19.19 22.45 -25.41
C SER A 153 20.27 21.71 -26.21
N ILE A 154 20.14 20.39 -26.38
CA ILE A 154 21.08 19.57 -27.17
C ILE A 154 20.97 19.89 -28.68
N THR A 155 19.78 20.28 -29.15
CA THR A 155 19.56 20.63 -30.56
C THR A 155 20.01 22.05 -30.89
N GLU A 156 19.85 23.01 -29.98
CA GLU A 156 20.45 24.35 -30.13
C GLU A 156 21.98 24.30 -30.11
N GLU A 157 22.61 23.58 -29.18
CA GLU A 157 24.08 23.45 -29.06
C GLU A 157 24.70 22.83 -30.32
N LYS A 158 24.05 21.82 -30.94
CA LYS A 158 24.52 21.24 -32.22
C LYS A 158 24.28 22.11 -33.45
N SER A 159 23.47 23.16 -33.36
CA SER A 159 23.22 24.10 -34.46
C SER A 159 24.14 25.33 -34.43
N THR A 160 24.81 25.56 -33.31
CA THR A 160 25.76 26.68 -33.11
C THR A 160 27.22 26.28 -33.34
N ILE A 161 27.50 24.99 -33.54
CA ILE A 161 28.82 24.42 -33.88
C ILE A 161 28.79 23.97 -35.34
#